data_AF-A0A9X3YPP6-F1
#
_entry.id   AF-A0A9X3YPP6-F1
#
_cell.length_a   1.000
_cell.length_b   1.000
_cell.length_c   1.000
_cell.angle_alpha   90.00
_cell.angle_beta   90.00
_cell.angle_gamma   90.00
#
_symmetry.space_group_name_H-M   'P 1'
#
loop_
_entity.id
_entity.type
_entity.pdbx_description
1 polymer ?
#
loop_
_entity_poly.entity_id
_entity_poly.type
_entity_poly.pdbx_seq_one_letter_code
_entity_poly.pdbx_strand_id
1 'polypeptide(L)'
;MDDATYRAMLARVSAEHGPALRSSGEMNARQRRAVLDELRRLGAGRKHAGKPHNFDAPQMPDGIAKVEALLADMKLAWAYADAITLRMHGIAKLAWVRDEKQLATIIAALHAEKEKRDLNAAINASLRAVDWAPERIVELLSPLRPNWRRHRPSLRLVAEYLAAQVVAHGGAGAQQCA
;
A
#
# COMPACT_ATOMS: atom_id res chain seq x y z
N MET A 1 4.58 -19.77 17.38
CA MET A 1 3.86 -20.14 18.62
C MET A 1 3.97 -21.64 18.75
N ASP A 2 4.62 -22.13 19.80
CA ASP A 2 4.67 -23.57 20.10
C ASP A 2 3.31 -24.08 20.63
N ASP A 3 3.13 -25.40 20.63
CA ASP A 3 1.87 -26.05 21.03
C ASP A 3 1.51 -25.76 22.49
N ALA A 4 2.49 -25.74 23.40
CA ALA A 4 2.24 -25.47 24.81
C ALA A 4 1.67 -24.06 25.03
N THR A 5 2.26 -23.06 24.36
CA THR A 5 1.79 -21.68 24.35
C THR A 5 0.41 -21.57 23.72
N TYR A 6 0.14 -22.30 22.63
CA TYR A 6 -1.17 -22.35 21.99
C TYR A 6 -2.25 -22.90 22.93
N ARG A 7 -2.00 -24.04 23.58
CA ARG A 7 -2.95 -24.66 24.51
C ARG A 7 -3.17 -23.86 25.78
N ALA A 8 -2.14 -23.16 26.26
CA ALA A 8 -2.27 -22.23 27.39
C ALA A 8 -3.18 -21.04 27.03
N MET A 9 -3.04 -20.49 25.82
CA MET A 9 -3.92 -19.43 25.32
C MET A 9 -5.37 -19.92 25.21
N LEU A 10 -5.59 -21.12 24.66
CA LEU A 10 -6.93 -21.72 24.58
C LEU A 10 -7.59 -21.86 25.96
N ALA A 11 -6.85 -22.38 26.95
CA ALA A 11 -7.36 -22.57 28.31
C ALA A 11 -7.75 -21.24 28.96
N ARG A 12 -6.91 -20.21 28.82
CA ARG A 12 -7.18 -18.88 29.38
C ARG A 12 -8.43 -18.24 28.79
N VAL A 13 -8.51 -18.19 27.45
CA VAL A 13 -9.60 -17.48 26.76
C VAL A 13 -10.95 -18.22 26.92
N SER A 14 -10.93 -19.55 26.94
CA SER A 14 -12.16 -20.34 27.10
C SER A 14 -12.73 -20.28 28.53
N ALA A 15 -11.88 -20.08 29.55
CA ALA A 15 -12.29 -19.94 30.95
C ALA A 15 -13.16 -18.71 31.21
N GLU A 16 -13.03 -17.65 30.41
CA GLU A 16 -13.84 -16.43 30.52
C GLU A 16 -15.30 -16.65 30.10
N HIS A 17 -15.59 -17.78 29.43
CA HIS A 17 -16.89 -18.07 28.82
C HIS A 17 -17.37 -19.50 29.07
N GLY A 18 -16.79 -20.20 30.05
CA GLY A 18 -17.10 -21.58 30.38
C GLY A 18 -15.93 -22.31 31.06
N PRO A 19 -15.87 -23.64 31.03
CA PRO A 19 -14.73 -24.39 31.53
C PRO A 19 -13.46 -24.07 30.73
N ALA A 20 -12.31 -24.10 31.40
CA ALA A 20 -11.01 -23.95 30.76
C ALA A 20 -10.71 -25.18 29.87
N LEU A 21 -10.64 -24.96 28.56
CA LEU A 21 -10.45 -26.01 27.56
C LEU A 21 -9.11 -25.82 26.85
N ARG A 22 -8.35 -26.91 26.75
CA ARG A 22 -7.06 -26.94 26.03
C ARG A 22 -7.20 -27.37 24.57
N SER A 23 -8.43 -27.66 24.12
CA SER A 23 -8.76 -28.08 22.76
C SER A 23 -9.86 -27.20 22.19
N SER A 24 -9.68 -26.70 20.97
CA SER A 24 -10.70 -25.90 20.27
C SER A 24 -11.91 -26.73 19.81
N GLY A 25 -11.75 -28.05 19.68
CA GLY A 25 -12.82 -28.97 19.30
C GLY A 25 -13.92 -29.06 20.35
N GLU A 26 -13.55 -28.99 21.63
CA GLU A 26 -14.44 -29.12 22.79
C GLU A 26 -15.19 -27.82 23.12
N MET A 27 -14.80 -26.71 22.48
CA MET A 27 -15.34 -25.39 22.80
C MET A 27 -16.73 -25.17 22.21
N ASN A 28 -17.58 -24.48 22.96
CA ASN A 28 -18.87 -23.98 22.46
C ASN A 28 -18.69 -22.76 21.53
N ALA A 29 -19.77 -22.31 20.88
CA ALA A 29 -19.72 -21.21 19.92
C ALA A 29 -19.20 -19.89 20.52
N ARG A 30 -19.51 -19.59 21.78
CA ARG A 30 -19.07 -18.38 22.49
C ARG A 30 -17.56 -18.42 22.78
N GLN A 31 -17.07 -19.56 23.28
CA GLN A 31 -15.65 -19.79 23.53
C GLN A 31 -14.83 -19.73 22.23
N ARG A 32 -15.32 -20.37 21.14
CA ARG A 32 -14.66 -20.28 19.83
C ARG A 32 -14.59 -18.85 19.29
N ARG A 33 -15.64 -18.05 19.49
CA ARG A 33 -15.65 -16.64 19.10
C ARG A 33 -14.57 -15.85 19.84
N ALA A 34 -14.49 -16.00 21.16
CA ALA A 34 -13.48 -15.33 21.99
C ALA A 34 -12.05 -15.72 21.59
N VAL A 35 -11.80 -17.00 21.30
CA VAL A 35 -10.50 -17.46 20.80
C VAL A 35 -10.17 -16.82 19.45
N LEU A 36 -11.13 -16.73 18.53
CA LEU A 36 -10.91 -16.04 17.24
C LEU A 36 -10.60 -14.55 17.42
N ASP A 37 -11.25 -13.88 18.37
CA ASP A 37 -11.02 -12.47 18.65
C ASP A 37 -9.65 -12.25 19.31
N GLU A 38 -9.23 -13.13 20.22
CA GLU A 38 -7.89 -13.10 20.81
C GLU A 38 -6.81 -13.38 19.76
N LEU A 39 -7.02 -14.37 18.89
CA LEU A 39 -6.11 -14.66 17.79
C LEU A 39 -5.97 -13.45 16.86
N ARG A 40 -7.08 -12.77 16.51
CA ARG A 40 -7.03 -11.51 15.73
C ARG A 40 -6.27 -10.41 16.46
N ARG A 41 -6.48 -10.26 17.78
CA ARG A 41 -5.75 -9.30 18.62
C ARG A 41 -4.24 -9.57 18.61
N LEU A 42 -3.85 -10.85 18.59
CA LEU A 42 -2.46 -11.30 18.49
C LEU A 42 -1.90 -11.25 17.05
N GLY A 43 -2.66 -10.73 16.09
CA GLY A 43 -2.23 -10.56 14.70
C GLY A 43 -2.50 -11.76 13.78
N ALA A 44 -3.24 -12.77 14.25
CA ALA A 44 -3.72 -13.83 13.38
C ALA A 44 -4.85 -13.31 12.49
N GLY A 45 -4.54 -13.09 11.22
CA GLY A 45 -5.47 -12.62 10.21
C GLY A 45 -5.01 -13.04 8.81
N ARG A 46 -5.85 -12.78 7.80
CA ARG A 46 -5.46 -13.03 6.40
C ARG A 46 -4.27 -12.13 6.07
N LYS A 47 -3.08 -12.71 5.93
CA LYS A 47 -1.84 -12.01 5.52
C LYS A 47 -2.01 -11.22 4.22
N HIS A 48 -2.99 -11.63 3.39
CA HIS A 48 -3.41 -10.91 2.19
C HIS A 48 -4.94 -10.85 2.12
N ALA A 49 -5.56 -10.02 2.97
CA ALA A 49 -7.00 -9.80 2.92
C ALA A 49 -7.41 -9.34 1.51
N GLY A 50 -8.33 -10.08 0.90
CA GLY A 50 -8.81 -9.78 -0.44
C GLY A 50 -7.94 -10.26 -1.59
N LYS A 51 -6.78 -10.92 -1.38
CA LYS A 51 -6.04 -11.59 -2.46
C LYS A 51 -6.93 -12.66 -3.11
N PRO A 52 -7.21 -12.54 -4.42
CA PRO A 52 -7.91 -13.57 -5.18
C PRO A 52 -7.32 -14.97 -5.01
N HIS A 53 -8.22 -15.95 -4.94
CA HIS A 53 -7.87 -17.35 -4.64
C HIS A 53 -7.39 -18.12 -5.88
N ASN A 54 -7.55 -17.55 -7.07
CA ASN A 54 -7.25 -18.19 -8.35
C ASN A 54 -5.88 -17.79 -8.93
N PHE A 55 -5.00 -17.19 -8.14
CA PHE A 55 -3.74 -16.62 -8.64
C PHE A 55 -2.60 -17.61 -8.79
N ASP A 56 -2.59 -18.72 -8.06
CA ASP A 56 -1.58 -19.78 -8.23
C ASP A 56 -1.97 -20.74 -9.37
N ALA A 57 -3.03 -20.44 -10.12
CA ALA A 57 -3.46 -21.25 -11.25
C ALA A 57 -2.44 -21.12 -12.41
N PRO A 58 -2.04 -22.21 -13.08
CA PRO A 58 -1.08 -22.19 -14.20
C PRO A 58 -1.46 -21.27 -15.37
N GLN A 59 -2.73 -20.88 -15.42
CA GLN A 59 -3.36 -20.06 -16.45
C GLN A 59 -3.52 -18.59 -16.05
N MET A 60 -3.00 -18.16 -14.90
CA MET A 60 -2.94 -16.75 -14.52
C MET A 60 -1.68 -16.09 -15.08
N PRO A 61 -1.77 -14.90 -15.72
CA PRO A 61 -0.61 -14.27 -16.32
C PRO A 61 0.37 -13.75 -15.26
N ASP A 62 1.68 -13.78 -15.56
CA ASP A 62 2.78 -13.22 -14.75
C ASP A 62 2.54 -11.79 -14.23
N GLY A 63 1.63 -11.05 -14.86
CA GLY A 63 1.22 -9.71 -14.46
C GLY A 63 0.63 -9.58 -13.05
N ILE A 64 0.06 -10.64 -12.48
CA ILE A 64 -0.51 -10.59 -11.12
C ILE A 64 0.56 -10.37 -10.05
N ALA A 65 1.71 -11.04 -10.17
CA ALA A 65 2.82 -10.85 -9.24
C ALA A 65 3.31 -9.39 -9.26
N LYS A 66 3.27 -8.75 -10.45
CA LYS A 66 3.58 -7.32 -10.59
C LYS A 66 2.54 -6.44 -9.89
N VAL A 67 1.25 -6.77 -9.96
CA VAL A 67 0.22 -6.06 -9.21
C VAL A 67 0.45 -6.18 -7.71
N GLU A 68 0.72 -7.39 -7.20
CA GLU A 68 1.01 -7.61 -5.78
C GLU A 68 2.20 -6.78 -5.31
N ALA A 69 3.31 -6.79 -6.06
CA ALA A 69 4.49 -5.99 -5.76
C ALA A 69 4.18 -4.49 -5.72
N LEU A 70 3.47 -3.97 -6.73
CA LEU A 70 3.08 -2.54 -6.78
C LEU A 70 2.19 -2.14 -5.61
N LEU A 71 1.22 -2.99 -5.24
CA LEU A 71 0.37 -2.74 -4.09
C LEU A 71 1.17 -2.77 -2.78
N ALA A 72 2.08 -3.72 -2.62
CA ALA A 72 2.93 -3.82 -1.45
C ALA A 72 3.83 -2.59 -1.29
N ASP A 73 4.50 -2.15 -2.37
CA ASP A 73 5.33 -0.95 -2.40
C ASP A 73 4.54 0.30 -1.96
N MET A 74 3.32 0.44 -2.47
CA MET A 74 2.44 1.56 -2.14
C MET A 74 1.71 1.39 -0.80
N LYS A 75 1.87 0.25 -0.12
CA LYS A 75 1.14 -0.16 1.09
C LYS A 75 -0.39 -0.10 0.92
N LEU A 76 -0.88 -0.60 -0.21
CA LEU A 76 -2.28 -0.61 -0.58
C LEU A 76 -2.89 -2.02 -0.50
N ALA A 77 -4.18 -2.07 -0.15
CA ALA A 77 -4.93 -3.32 -0.16
C ALA A 77 -5.33 -3.73 -1.58
N TRP A 78 -5.61 -5.02 -1.80
CA TRP A 78 -6.14 -5.56 -3.06
C TRP A 78 -7.43 -4.87 -3.53
N ALA A 79 -8.25 -4.39 -2.60
CA ALA A 79 -9.45 -3.63 -2.92
C ALA A 79 -9.16 -2.36 -3.75
N TYR A 80 -7.95 -1.80 -3.65
CA TYR A 80 -7.54 -0.68 -4.49
C TYR A 80 -7.38 -1.10 -5.96
N ALA A 81 -6.79 -2.27 -6.21
CA ALA A 81 -6.70 -2.81 -7.55
C ALA A 81 -8.10 -3.17 -8.10
N ASP A 82 -8.97 -3.77 -7.29
CA ASP A 82 -10.38 -4.01 -7.67
C ASP A 82 -11.08 -2.71 -8.12
N ALA A 83 -10.89 -1.61 -7.38
CA ALA A 83 -11.48 -0.32 -7.74
C ALA A 83 -10.93 0.26 -9.06
N ILE A 84 -9.63 0.08 -9.34
CA ILE A 84 -9.03 0.45 -10.63
C ILE A 84 -9.61 -0.40 -11.75
N THR A 85 -9.69 -1.71 -11.55
CA THR A 85 -10.25 -2.65 -12.52
C THR A 85 -11.70 -2.30 -12.85
N LEU A 86 -12.52 -1.98 -11.84
CA LEU A 86 -13.90 -1.55 -12.02
C LEU A 86 -13.98 -0.26 -12.84
N ARG A 87 -13.16 0.73 -12.54
CA ARG A 87 -13.17 2.02 -13.24
C ARG A 87 -12.73 1.91 -14.69
N MET A 88 -11.74 1.06 -14.99
CA MET A 88 -11.16 0.95 -16.33
C MET A 88 -11.95 0.02 -17.25
N HIS A 89 -12.45 -1.09 -16.70
CA HIS A 89 -12.99 -2.20 -17.48
C HIS A 89 -14.41 -2.60 -17.08
N GLY A 90 -15.00 -1.97 -16.06
CA GLY A 90 -16.33 -2.34 -15.54
C GLY A 90 -16.35 -3.68 -14.79
N ILE A 91 -15.19 -4.29 -14.54
CA ILE A 91 -15.06 -5.59 -13.89
C ILE A 91 -14.86 -5.37 -12.38
N ALA A 92 -15.75 -5.92 -11.55
CA ALA A 92 -15.74 -5.64 -10.11
C ALA A 92 -14.53 -6.22 -9.34
N LYS A 93 -13.87 -7.23 -9.88
CA LYS A 93 -12.74 -7.91 -9.25
C LYS A 93 -11.59 -8.10 -10.22
N LEU A 94 -10.37 -7.77 -9.80
CA LEU A 94 -9.17 -8.08 -10.58
C LEU A 94 -9.03 -9.58 -10.86
N ALA A 95 -9.50 -10.41 -9.92
CA ALA A 95 -9.58 -11.87 -10.04
C ALA A 95 -10.28 -12.37 -11.32
N TRP A 96 -11.18 -11.57 -11.88
CA TRP A 96 -12.03 -11.94 -13.01
C TRP A 96 -11.48 -11.47 -14.36
N VAL A 97 -10.37 -10.73 -14.35
CA VAL A 97 -9.70 -10.30 -15.57
C VAL A 97 -9.04 -11.52 -16.20
N ARG A 98 -9.47 -11.87 -17.42
CA ARG A 98 -8.92 -13.00 -18.20
C ARG A 98 -8.07 -12.56 -19.38
N ASP A 99 -8.24 -11.32 -19.83
CA ASP A 99 -7.49 -10.75 -20.95
C ASP A 99 -6.16 -10.14 -20.44
N GLU A 100 -5.05 -10.59 -21.04
CA GLU A 100 -3.71 -10.08 -20.75
C GLU A 100 -3.58 -8.58 -21.04
N LYS A 101 -4.27 -8.07 -22.07
CA LYS A 101 -4.24 -6.63 -22.39
C LYS A 101 -4.92 -5.81 -21.31
N GLN A 102 -6.07 -6.26 -20.80
CA GLN A 102 -6.73 -5.62 -19.66
C GLN A 102 -5.81 -5.63 -18.44
N LEU A 103 -5.14 -6.74 -18.14
CA LEU A 103 -4.20 -6.82 -17.03
C LEU A 103 -3.00 -5.88 -17.21
N ALA A 104 -2.41 -5.82 -18.41
CA ALA A 104 -1.30 -4.91 -18.71
C ALA A 104 -1.69 -3.44 -18.52
N THR A 105 -2.89 -3.04 -18.94
CA THR A 105 -3.37 -1.66 -18.71
C THR A 105 -3.59 -1.34 -17.23
N ILE A 106 -4.07 -2.30 -16.42
CA ILE A 106 -4.20 -2.14 -14.96
C ILE A 106 -2.83 -1.97 -14.30
N ILE A 107 -1.85 -2.78 -14.69
CA ILE A 107 -0.45 -2.67 -14.23
C ILE A 107 0.11 -1.29 -14.59
N ALA A 108 -0.09 -0.82 -15.81
CA ALA A 108 0.35 0.51 -16.24
C ALA A 108 -0.29 1.63 -15.42
N ALA A 109 -1.59 1.50 -15.07
CA ALA A 109 -2.28 2.46 -14.22
C ALA A 109 -1.72 2.48 -12.79
N LEU A 110 -1.42 1.30 -12.21
CA LEU A 110 -0.78 1.19 -10.90
C LEU A 110 0.64 1.77 -10.90
N HIS A 111 1.43 1.52 -11.94
CA HIS A 111 2.74 2.15 -12.11
C HIS A 111 2.62 3.68 -12.17
N ALA A 112 1.66 4.20 -12.94
CA ALA A 112 1.43 5.64 -13.02
C ALA A 112 1.00 6.23 -11.67
N GLU A 113 0.23 5.51 -10.85
CA GLU A 113 -0.10 5.93 -9.49
C GLU A 113 1.12 5.91 -8.57
N LYS A 114 1.94 4.85 -8.62
CA LYS A 114 3.18 4.75 -7.85
C LYS A 114 4.12 5.90 -8.16
N GLU A 115 4.37 6.17 -9.44
CA GLU A 115 5.24 7.27 -9.85
C GLU A 115 4.75 8.62 -9.31
N LYS A 116 3.44 8.89 -9.33
CA LYS A 116 2.90 10.13 -8.73
C LYS A 116 3.20 10.22 -7.23
N ARG A 117 3.10 9.11 -6.51
CA ARG A 117 3.38 9.07 -5.07
C ARG A 117 4.86 9.31 -4.80
N ASP A 118 5.73 8.64 -5.55
CA ASP A 118 7.18 8.78 -5.44
C ASP A 118 7.62 10.22 -5.74
N LEU A 119 7.10 10.83 -6.81
CA LEU A 119 7.38 12.23 -7.15
C LEU A 119 6.87 13.19 -6.07
N ASN A 120 5.66 12.98 -5.54
CA ASN A 120 5.16 13.81 -4.44
C ASN A 120 6.04 13.68 -3.18
N ALA A 121 6.50 12.46 -2.87
CA ALA A 121 7.39 12.21 -1.74
C ALA A 121 8.75 12.91 -1.93
N ALA A 122 9.33 12.80 -3.13
CA ALA A 122 10.57 13.50 -3.49
C ALA A 122 10.42 15.01 -3.38
N ILE A 123 9.35 15.59 -3.95
CA ILE A 123 9.05 17.03 -3.84
C ILE A 123 8.97 17.47 -2.37
N ASN A 124 8.22 16.73 -1.55
CA ASN A 124 8.08 17.07 -0.13
C ASN A 124 9.42 16.95 0.62
N ALA A 125 10.28 16.00 0.24
CA ALA A 125 11.62 15.87 0.82
C ALA A 125 12.52 17.04 0.40
N SER A 126 12.53 17.40 -0.88
CA SER A 126 13.33 18.53 -1.38
C SER A 126 12.88 19.86 -0.78
N LEU A 127 11.57 20.09 -0.65
CA LEU A 127 11.02 21.29 0.02
C LEU A 127 11.54 21.45 1.44
N ARG A 128 11.58 20.35 2.21
CA ARG A 128 12.15 20.37 3.57
C ARG A 128 13.66 20.64 3.57
N ALA A 129 14.38 20.16 2.57
CA ALA A 129 15.82 20.36 2.47
C ALA A 129 16.21 21.80 2.12
N VAL A 130 15.38 22.52 1.35
CA VAL A 130 15.61 23.94 1.02
C VAL A 130 14.85 24.91 1.95
N ASP A 131 14.11 24.39 2.94
CA ASP A 131 13.24 25.16 3.85
C ASP A 131 12.24 26.07 3.12
N TRP A 132 11.64 25.56 2.03
CA TRP A 132 10.64 26.32 1.26
C TRP A 132 9.22 25.87 1.59
N ALA A 133 8.32 26.84 1.67
CA ALA A 133 6.89 26.60 1.72
C ALA A 133 6.38 26.09 0.35
N PRO A 134 5.39 25.17 0.30
CA PRO A 134 4.83 24.65 -0.96
C PRO A 134 4.25 25.72 -1.90
N GLU A 135 3.74 26.82 -1.36
CA GLU A 135 3.09 27.92 -2.09
C GLU A 135 4.07 28.61 -3.04
N ARG A 136 5.33 28.72 -2.61
CA ARG A 136 6.44 29.27 -3.41
C ARG A 136 6.62 28.57 -4.75
N ILE A 137 6.37 27.25 -4.81
CA ILE A 137 6.49 26.48 -6.07
C ILE A 137 5.45 26.97 -7.09
N VAL A 138 4.23 27.22 -6.65
CA VAL A 138 3.12 27.63 -7.51
C VAL A 138 3.35 29.03 -8.08
N GLU A 139 4.04 29.90 -7.33
CA GLU A 139 4.44 31.23 -7.77
C GLU A 139 5.58 31.19 -8.79
N LEU A 140 6.58 30.32 -8.59
CA LEU A 140 7.80 30.26 -9.40
C LEU A 140 7.62 29.55 -10.74
N LEU A 141 6.80 28.50 -10.77
CA LEU A 141 6.53 27.77 -12.00
C LEU A 141 5.23 28.33 -12.59
N SER A 142 5.35 29.01 -13.75
CA SER A 142 4.25 29.56 -14.60
C SER A 142 2.94 28.79 -14.38
N PRO A 143 1.80 29.49 -14.14
CA PRO A 143 0.71 29.00 -13.31
C PRO A 143 0.43 27.53 -13.54
N LEU A 144 0.95 26.70 -12.64
CA LEU A 144 0.76 25.27 -12.66
C LEU A 144 -0.74 24.98 -12.77
N ARG A 145 -1.09 24.01 -13.62
CA ARG A 145 -2.49 23.59 -13.76
C ARG A 145 -3.12 23.30 -12.38
N PRO A 146 -4.43 23.54 -12.21
CA PRO A 146 -5.15 23.09 -11.02
C PRO A 146 -4.89 21.60 -10.76
N ASN A 147 -4.72 21.23 -9.48
CA ASN A 147 -4.42 19.85 -9.07
C ASN A 147 -3.15 19.26 -9.71
N TRP A 148 -2.09 20.07 -9.90
CA TRP A 148 -0.81 19.62 -10.46
C TRP A 148 -0.20 18.42 -9.73
N ARG A 149 -0.46 18.27 -8.42
CA ARG A 149 -0.03 17.11 -7.61
C ARG A 149 -0.60 15.76 -8.06
N ARG A 150 -1.61 15.75 -8.94
CA ARG A 150 -2.17 14.54 -9.56
C ARG A 150 -1.79 14.40 -11.04
N HIS A 151 -1.01 15.33 -11.58
CA HIS A 151 -0.59 15.36 -12.97
C HIS A 151 0.90 15.03 -13.11
N ARG A 152 1.19 13.87 -13.71
CA ARG A 152 2.56 13.33 -13.83
C ARG A 152 3.56 14.30 -14.46
N PRO A 153 3.28 14.94 -15.62
CA PRO A 153 4.23 15.90 -16.20
C PRO A 153 4.57 17.06 -15.26
N SER A 154 3.59 17.62 -14.57
CA SER A 154 3.81 18.73 -13.63
C SER A 154 4.64 18.28 -12.43
N LEU A 155 4.36 17.09 -11.88
CA LEU A 155 5.14 16.52 -10.79
C LEU A 155 6.62 16.32 -11.18
N ARG A 156 6.90 15.85 -12.40
CA ARG A 156 8.28 15.66 -12.87
C ARG A 156 9.03 16.98 -12.95
N LEU A 157 8.42 17.98 -13.59
CA LEU A 157 9.01 19.32 -13.71
C LEU A 157 9.32 19.93 -12.33
N VAL A 158 8.37 19.83 -11.39
CA VAL A 158 8.55 20.35 -10.03
C VAL A 158 9.66 19.58 -9.29
N ALA A 159 9.67 18.25 -9.40
CA ALA A 159 10.68 17.41 -8.74
C ALA A 159 12.08 17.70 -9.27
N GLU A 160 12.24 17.84 -10.60
CA GLU A 160 13.50 18.19 -11.25
C GLU A 160 13.99 19.57 -10.82
N TYR A 161 13.10 20.57 -10.85
CA TYR A 161 13.42 21.92 -10.40
C TYR A 161 13.90 21.95 -8.94
N LEU A 162 13.15 21.32 -8.03
CA LEU A 162 13.53 21.29 -6.61
C LEU A 162 14.82 20.50 -6.36
N ALA A 163 15.06 19.42 -7.10
CA ALA A 163 16.32 18.68 -6.99
C ALA A 163 17.51 19.57 -7.34
N ALA A 164 17.40 20.39 -8.40
CA ALA A 164 18.42 21.38 -8.75
C ALA A 164 18.61 22.44 -7.66
N GLN A 165 17.53 22.87 -7.00
CA GLN A 165 17.61 23.83 -5.89
C GLN A 165 18.28 23.24 -4.65
N VAL A 166 18.02 21.98 -4.29
CA VAL A 166 18.69 21.30 -3.17
C VAL A 166 20.21 21.27 -3.39
N VAL A 167 20.66 20.96 -4.60
CA VAL A 167 22.10 20.96 -4.94
C VAL A 167 22.70 22.37 -4.80
N ALA A 168 22.00 23.39 -5.31
CA ALA A 168 22.45 24.78 -5.19
C ALA A 168 22.54 25.26 -3.73
N HIS A 169 21.57 24.90 -2.88
CA HIS A 169 21.58 25.25 -1.45
C HIS A 169 22.70 24.51 -0.69
N GLY A 170 22.93 23.24 -1.00
CA GLY A 170 24.02 22.46 -0.41
C GLY A 170 25.42 22.97 -0.79
N GLY A 171 25.58 23.48 -2.02
CA GLY A 171 26.83 24.12 -2.46
C GLY A 171 27.10 25.46 -1.78
N ALA A 172 26.07 26.28 -1.54
CA ALA A 172 26.21 27.57 -0.87
C ALA A 172 26.65 27.46 0.60
N GLY A 173 26.25 26.39 1.31
CA GLY A 173 26.69 26.13 2.68
C GLY A 173 28.16 25.71 2.81
N ALA A 174 28.75 25.09 1.77
CA ALA A 174 30.16 24.70 1.77
C ALA A 174 31.12 25.88 1.53
N GLN A 175 30.63 26.96 0.90
CA GLN A 175 31.45 28.11 0.50
C GLN A 175 31.59 29.18 1.60
N GLN A 176 30.90 29.04 2.74
CA GLN A 176 30.97 29.95 3.88
C GLN A 176 31.95 29.50 4.98
N CYS A 177 32.62 28.36 4.83
CA CYS A 177 33.54 27.78 5.82
C CYS A 177 35.03 27.82 5.40
N ALA A 178 35.41 28.68 4.45
CA ALA A 178 36.80 28.83 3.99
C ALA A 178 37.35 30.22 4.28
#